data_AF-A0A836U6Q1-F1
#
_entry.id   AF-A0A836U6Q1-F1
#
_cell.length_a   1.000
_cell.length_b   1.000
_cell.length_c   1.000
_cell.angle_alpha   90.00
_cell.angle_beta   90.00
_cell.angle_gamma   90.00
#
_symmetry.space_group_name_H-M   'P 1'
#
loop_
_entity.id
_entity.type
_entity.pdbx_description
1 polymer ?
#
loop_
_entity_poly.entity_id
_entity_poly.type
_entity_poly.pdbx_seq_one_letter_code
_entity_poly.pdbx_strand_id
1 'polypeptide(L)'
;FVFIMTAIVYVLEVHHNPKITNYVDALYFTITALTTTGFGDITLEGTSGRLLSIFILLVGVALFLRLVQTIFRPPHVNYECPDCGLRRHDIDAVHCKHCGRLLHIPTEGEGD
;
A
#
# COMPACT_ATOMS: atom_id res chain seq x y z
N PHE A 1 3.94 1.59 -11.88
CA PHE A 1 5.14 1.26 -11.07
C PHE A 1 5.67 -0.12 -11.42
N VAL A 2 4.91 -1.20 -11.17
CA VAL A 2 5.33 -2.60 -11.41
C VAL A 2 5.91 -2.80 -12.80
N PHE A 3 5.15 -2.57 -13.88
CA PHE A 3 5.63 -2.80 -15.25
C PHE A 3 6.88 -1.99 -15.63
N ILE A 4 7.00 -0.76 -15.14
CA ILE A 4 8.16 0.09 -15.41
C ILE A 4 9.40 -0.48 -14.69
N MET A 5 9.29 -0.82 -13.41
CA MET A 5 10.40 -1.40 -12.65
C MET A 5 10.80 -2.77 -13.19
N THR A 6 9.82 -3.60 -13.57
CA THR A 6 10.07 -4.88 -14.21
C THR A 6 10.83 -4.72 -15.53
N ALA A 7 10.44 -3.76 -16.37
CA ALA A 7 11.16 -3.48 -17.61
C ALA A 7 12.60 -3.02 -17.35
N ILE A 8 12.82 -2.14 -16.37
CA ILE A 8 14.16 -1.68 -15.98
C ILE A 8 15.01 -2.85 -15.48
N VAL A 9 14.47 -3.68 -14.58
CA VAL A 9 15.15 -4.88 -14.06
C VAL A 9 15.50 -5.82 -15.20
N TYR A 10 14.54 -6.14 -16.08
CA TYR A 10 14.76 -7.03 -17.20
C TYR A 10 15.89 -6.52 -18.12
N VAL A 11 15.84 -5.26 -18.55
CA VAL A 11 16.84 -4.69 -19.46
C VAL A 11 18.24 -4.67 -18.85
N LEU A 12 18.36 -4.39 -17.56
CA LEU A 12 19.67 -4.29 -16.90
C LEU A 12 20.28 -5.66 -16.58
N GLU A 13 19.44 -6.66 -16.30
CA GLU A 13 19.90 -7.92 -15.69
C GLU A 13 19.82 -9.11 -16.64
N VAL A 14 19.04 -9.07 -17.73
CA VAL A 14 18.87 -10.22 -18.64
C VAL A 14 20.17 -10.76 -19.24
N HIS A 15 21.18 -9.90 -19.40
CA HIS A 15 22.49 -10.27 -19.94
C HIS A 15 23.57 -10.47 -18.87
N HIS A 16 23.31 -10.04 -17.63
CA HIS A 16 24.28 -10.10 -16.53
C HIS A 16 23.98 -11.20 -15.52
N ASN A 17 22.71 -11.56 -15.37
CA ASN A 17 22.20 -12.39 -14.30
C ASN A 17 21.57 -13.66 -14.88
N PRO A 18 22.17 -14.84 -14.65
CA PRO A 18 21.65 -16.09 -15.21
C PRO A 18 20.27 -16.48 -14.65
N LYS A 19 19.82 -15.86 -13.54
CA LYS A 19 18.51 -16.12 -12.93
C LYS A 19 17.38 -15.31 -13.54
N ILE A 20 17.69 -14.28 -14.34
CA ILE A 20 16.69 -13.44 -15.01
C ILE A 20 16.83 -13.68 -16.51
N THR A 21 16.08 -14.65 -17.04
CA THR A 21 16.17 -15.05 -18.46
C THR A 21 15.06 -14.44 -19.30
N ASN A 22 13.90 -14.25 -18.68
CA ASN A 22 12.70 -13.76 -19.35
C ASN A 22 12.05 -12.64 -18.53
N TYR A 23 11.06 -11.97 -19.13
CA TYR A 23 10.36 -10.86 -18.49
C TYR A 23 9.56 -11.28 -17.24
N VAL A 24 9.11 -12.54 -17.18
CA VAL A 24 8.35 -13.08 -16.04
C VAL A 24 9.26 -13.23 -14.81
N ASP A 25 10.53 -13.62 -14.99
CA ASP A 25 11.52 -13.70 -13.90
C ASP A 25 11.75 -12.30 -13.26
N ALA A 26 11.90 -11.27 -14.11
CA ALA A 26 12.01 -9.89 -13.65
C ALA A 26 10.72 -9.39 -12.97
N LEU A 27 9.56 -9.81 -13.48
CA LEU A 27 8.25 -9.47 -12.89
C LEU A 27 8.11 -10.09 -11.51
N TYR A 28 8.51 -11.35 -11.38
CA TYR A 28 8.50 -12.08 -10.12
C TYR A 28 9.39 -11.40 -9.07
N PHE A 29 10.62 -11.02 -9.42
CA PHE A 29 11.47 -10.23 -8.52
C PHE A 29 10.80 -8.91 -8.11
N THR A 30 10.21 -8.18 -9.08
CA THR A 30 9.56 -6.89 -8.81
C THR A 30 8.37 -7.03 -7.86
N ILE A 31 7.52 -8.04 -8.06
CA ILE A 31 6.34 -8.28 -7.22
C ILE A 31 6.77 -8.67 -5.81
N THR A 32 7.68 -9.62 -5.67
CA THR A 32 8.13 -10.12 -4.36
C THR A 32 8.88 -9.05 -3.56
N ALA A 33 9.61 -8.15 -4.22
CA ALA A 33 10.21 -6.97 -3.60
C ALA A 33 9.14 -5.93 -3.20
N LEU A 34 8.16 -5.66 -4.07
CA LEU A 34 7.06 -4.72 -3.79
C LEU A 34 6.19 -5.16 -2.61
N THR A 35 5.90 -6.46 -2.51
CA THR A 35 5.15 -7.04 -1.38
C THR A 35 6.00 -7.24 -0.14
N THR A 36 7.29 -6.85 -0.17
CA THR A 36 8.26 -7.03 0.91
C THR A 36 8.48 -8.49 1.33
N THR A 37 8.05 -9.45 0.50
CA THR A 37 8.21 -10.88 0.75
C THR A 37 9.65 -11.33 0.57
N GLY A 38 10.29 -10.89 -0.52
CA GLY A 38 11.72 -11.06 -0.77
C GLY A 38 12.24 -12.50 -0.60
N PHE A 39 11.73 -13.46 -1.38
CA PHE A 39 12.12 -14.87 -1.28
C PHE A 39 13.64 -15.14 -1.45
N GLY A 40 14.36 -14.27 -2.16
CA GLY A 40 15.81 -14.34 -2.30
C GLY A 40 16.32 -15.42 -3.26
N ASP A 41 15.42 -16.16 -3.89
CA ASP A 41 15.69 -17.10 -4.98
C ASP A 41 16.22 -16.38 -6.23
N ILE A 42 15.59 -15.27 -6.60
CA ILE A 42 16.03 -14.34 -7.64
C ILE A 42 16.43 -13.02 -6.98
N THR A 43 17.65 -12.55 -7.24
CA THR A 43 18.19 -11.27 -6.74
C THR A 43 18.99 -10.60 -7.85
N LEU A 44 19.09 -9.27 -7.81
CA LEU A 44 19.85 -8.51 -8.79
C LEU A 44 21.35 -8.59 -8.47
N GLU A 45 22.17 -8.86 -9.48
CA GLU A 45 23.60 -9.07 -9.30
C GLU A 45 24.41 -7.80 -9.57
N GLY A 46 25.62 -7.74 -9.00
CA GLY A 46 26.50 -6.58 -9.15
C GLY A 46 26.09 -5.35 -8.31
N THR A 47 26.92 -4.31 -8.37
CA THR A 47 26.74 -3.09 -7.57
C THR A 47 25.52 -2.29 -8.04
N SER A 48 25.30 -2.19 -9.34
CA SER A 48 24.13 -1.51 -9.94
C SER A 48 22.83 -2.24 -9.59
N GLY A 49 22.80 -3.57 -9.69
CA GLY A 49 21.64 -4.38 -9.32
C GLY A 49 21.29 -4.24 -7.84
N ARG A 50 22.29 -4.21 -6.95
CA ARG A 50 22.08 -3.96 -5.51
C ARG A 50 21.49 -2.58 -5.24
N LEU A 51 22.00 -1.53 -5.88
CA LEU A 51 21.45 -0.17 -5.74
C LEU A 51 20.01 -0.10 -6.24
N LEU A 52 19.72 -0.73 -7.38
CA LEU A 52 18.36 -0.82 -7.92
C LEU A 52 17.42 -1.59 -6.97
N SER A 53 17.90 -2.69 -6.37
CA SER A 53 17.14 -3.48 -5.40
C SER A 53 16.77 -2.64 -4.17
N ILE A 54 17.73 -1.88 -3.62
CA ILE A 54 17.49 -0.98 -2.49
C ILE A 54 16.42 0.06 -2.86
N PHE A 55 16.53 0.66 -4.05
CA PHE A 55 15.55 1.64 -4.53
C PHE A 55 14.15 1.02 -4.68
N ILE A 56 14.03 -0.15 -5.30
CA ILE A 56 12.74 -0.85 -5.47
C ILE A 56 12.14 -1.20 -4.11
N LEU A 57 12.93 -1.67 -3.15
CA LEU A 57 12.47 -1.98 -1.80
C LEU A 57 11.97 -0.74 -1.05
N LEU A 58 12.68 0.39 -1.12
CA LEU A 58 12.27 1.64 -0.48
C LEU A 58 10.92 2.13 -1.02
N VAL A 59 10.75 2.15 -2.34
CA VAL A 59 9.47 2.54 -2.95
C VAL A 59 8.41 1.47 -2.69
N GLY A 60 8.79 0.20 -2.69
CA GLY A 60 7.92 -0.93 -2.47
C GLY A 60 7.22 -0.90 -1.12
N VAL A 61 7.99 -0.72 -0.04
CA VAL A 61 7.47 -0.56 1.32
C VAL A 61 6.47 0.59 1.41
N ALA A 62 6.79 1.75 0.81
CA ALA A 62 5.90 2.90 0.83
C ALA A 62 4.56 2.61 0.14
N LEU A 63 4.58 1.97 -1.03
CA LEU A 63 3.37 1.59 -1.77
C LEU A 63 2.57 0.50 -1.05
N PHE A 64 3.24 -0.50 -0.48
CA PHE A 64 2.59 -1.57 0.26
C PHE A 64 1.86 -1.03 1.50
N LEU A 65 2.52 -0.19 2.30
CA LEU A 65 1.90 0.45 3.45
C LEU A 65 0.70 1.34 3.06
N ARG A 66 0.79 2.07 1.94
CA ARG A 66 -0.33 2.87 1.42
C ARG A 66 -1.52 2.01 1.03
N LEU A 67 -1.27 0.86 0.41
CA LEU A 67 -2.32 -0.09 0.04
C LEU A 67 -3.02 -0.62 1.30
N VAL A 68 -2.25 -1.08 2.29
CA VAL A 68 -2.78 -1.55 3.57
C VAL A 68 -3.59 -0.45 4.25
N GLN A 69 -3.07 0.77 4.35
CA GLN A 69 -3.80 1.90 4.93
C GLN A 69 -5.11 2.22 4.22
N THR A 70 -5.18 2.01 2.91
CA THR A 70 -6.38 2.29 2.11
C THR A 70 -7.43 1.20 2.33
N ILE A 71 -7.01 -0.06 2.39
CA ILE A 71 -7.89 -1.21 2.63
C ILE A 71 -8.47 -1.16 4.05
N PHE A 72 -7.64 -0.88 5.05
CA PHE A 72 -8.04 -0.83 6.45
C PHE A 72 -8.51 0.55 6.91
N ARG A 73 -8.84 1.46 5.98
CA ARG A 73 -9.34 2.78 6.37
C ARG A 73 -10.75 2.60 6.95
N PRO A 74 -10.98 2.90 8.25
CA PRO A 74 -12.30 2.76 8.82
C PRO A 74 -13.28 3.64 8.06
N PRO A 75 -14.47 3.12 7.74
CA PRO A 75 -15.48 3.89 7.05
C PRO A 75 -15.96 5.01 8.00
N HIS A 76 -16.36 6.12 7.42
CA HIS A 76 -16.73 7.33 8.14
C HIS A 76 -18.02 7.87 7.58
N VAL A 77 -18.84 8.45 8.45
CA VAL A 77 -20.08 9.11 8.07
C VAL A 77 -19.84 10.62 7.98
N ASN A 78 -20.43 11.24 6.98
CA ASN A 78 -20.44 12.69 6.84
C ASN A 78 -21.70 13.23 7.51
N TYR A 79 -21.55 13.69 8.75
CA TYR A 79 -22.62 14.27 9.58
C TYR A 79 -22.05 15.50 10.26
N GLU A 80 -22.66 16.66 10.06
CA GLU A 80 -22.20 17.93 10.63
C GLU A 80 -22.67 18.07 12.08
N CYS A 81 -21.72 18.21 13.00
CA CYS A 81 -22.03 18.46 14.41
C CYS A 81 -22.59 19.88 14.57
N PRO A 82 -23.79 20.06 15.17
CA PRO A 82 -24.43 21.36 15.29
C PRO A 82 -23.69 22.36 16.19
N ASP A 83 -22.85 21.88 17.12
CA ASP A 83 -22.16 22.75 18.07
C ASP A 83 -20.76 23.19 17.58
N CYS A 84 -20.01 22.30 16.94
CA CYS A 84 -18.61 22.56 16.57
C CYS A 84 -18.30 22.46 15.07
N GLY A 85 -19.25 22.04 14.24
CA GLY A 85 -19.08 21.94 12.78
C GLY A 85 -18.19 20.79 12.30
N LEU A 86 -17.76 19.86 13.17
CA LEU A 86 -17.04 18.66 12.73
C LEU A 86 -17.96 17.85 11.79
N ARG A 87 -17.49 17.53 10.59
CA ARG A 87 -18.29 16.81 9.57
C ARG A 87 -18.01 15.32 9.49
N ARG A 88 -16.83 14.88 9.93
CA ARG A 88 -16.37 13.49 9.76
C ARG A 88 -16.40 12.76 11.09
N HIS A 89 -17.29 11.78 11.19
CA HIS A 89 -17.46 10.96 12.39
C HIS A 89 -17.28 9.47 12.06
N ASP A 90 -17.00 8.67 13.09
CA ASP A 90 -17.10 7.21 12.98
C ASP A 90 -18.57 6.83 12.78
N ILE A 91 -18.85 5.69 12.15
CA ILE A 91 -20.24 5.29 11.82
C ILE A 91 -21.09 5.10 13.07
N ASP A 92 -20.48 4.60 14.14
CA ASP A 92 -21.08 4.29 15.44
C ASP A 92 -20.90 5.41 16.48
N ALA A 93 -20.53 6.62 16.04
CA ALA A 93 -20.26 7.73 16.95
C ALA A 93 -21.52 8.24 17.67
N VAL A 94 -21.67 7.90 18.96
CA VAL A 94 -22.70 8.46 19.85
C VAL A 94 -22.32 9.86 20.34
N HIS A 95 -21.03 10.19 20.36
CA HIS A 95 -20.52 11.50 20.80
C HIS A 95 -19.57 12.08 19.77
N CYS A 96 -19.59 13.40 19.61
CA CYS A 96 -18.65 14.12 18.78
C CYS A 96 -17.24 14.08 19.41
N LYS A 97 -16.25 13.54 18.69
CA LYS A 97 -14.84 13.47 19.16
C LYS A 97 -14.20 14.83 19.45
N HIS A 98 -14.73 15.92 18.87
CA HIS A 98 -14.16 17.25 19.03
C HIS A 98 -14.73 18.03 20.22
N CYS A 99 -16.04 17.96 20.46
CA CYS A 99 -16.71 18.75 21.50
C CYS A 99 -17.47 17.93 22.56
N GLY A 100 -17.59 16.61 22.39
CA GLY A 100 -18.32 15.74 23.32
C GLY A 100 -19.84 15.78 23.20
N ARG A 101 -20.42 16.59 22.28
CA ARG A 101 -21.87 16.64 22.05
C ARG A 101 -22.41 15.26 21.67
N LEU A 102 -23.53 14.86 22.28
CA LEU A 102 -24.27 13.67 21.90
C LEU A 102 -24.81 13.83 20.47
N LEU A 103 -24.42 12.93 19.58
CA LEU A 103 -24.80 12.90 18.17
C LEU A 103 -25.87 11.84 17.96
N HIS A 104 -26.87 12.16 17.13
CA HIS A 104 -27.90 11.23 16.71
C HIS A 104 -27.77 11.01 15.20
N ILE A 105 -26.80 10.17 14.84
CA ILE A 105 -26.54 9.78 13.45
C ILE A 105 -27.53 8.67 13.09
N PRO A 106 -28.38 8.84 12.06
CA PRO A 106 -29.31 7.80 11.65
C PRO A 106 -28.53 6.61 11.12
N THR A 107 -28.65 5.47 11.79
CA THR A 107 -28.14 4.18 11.32
C THR A 107 -29.34 3.31 10.94
N GLU A 108 -29.18 2.41 9.97
CA GLU A 108 -30.28 1.54 9.52
C GLU A 108 -30.69 0.50 10.59
N GLY A 109 -29.98 0.44 11.72
CA GLY A 109 -30.20 -0.53 12.78
C GLY A 109 -29.97 -1.93 12.22
N GLU A 110 -28.75 -2.44 12.32
CA GLU A 110 -28.50 -3.86 12.07
C GLU A 110 -29.11 -4.61 13.25
N GLY A 111 -30.40 -4.92 13.11
CA GLY A 111 -31.17 -5.69 14.07
C GLY A 111 -30.81 -7.15 13.95
N ASP A 112 -29.87 -7.58 14.79
CA ASP A 112 -29.77 -8.97 15.27
C ASP A 112 -30.44 -9.09 16.65
#